data_AF-R5GR73-F1
#
_entry.id   AF-R5GR73-F1
#
_cell.length_a   1.000
_cell.length_b   1.000
_cell.length_c   1.000
_cell.angle_alpha   90.00
_cell.angle_beta   90.00
_cell.angle_gamma   90.00
#
_symmetry.space_group_name_H-M   'P 1'
#
loop_
_entity.id
_entity.type
_entity.pdbx_description
1 polymer ?
#
loop_
_entity_poly.entity_id
_entity_poly.type
_entity_poly.pdbx_seq_one_letter_code
_entity_poly.pdbx_strand_id
1 'polypeptide(L)'
;METNSIRLTVKGGKTFTATLSDNSSAEALKELLSKGDVTVEMEDYGNMEKVGPLPTALPRNDRQTSTGPGDIILYQGKYLVIYYSTNSWNFTRIGKIDNADAAQLKSALGRGDVTVTLSSGR
;
A
#
# COMPACT_ATOMS: atom_id res chain seq x y z
N MET A 1 5.52 22.09 -5.99
CA MET A 1 4.32 21.36 -5.54
C MET A 1 4.81 20.02 -5.04
N GLU A 2 4.70 19.73 -3.76
CA GLU A 2 5.08 18.41 -3.26
C GLU A 2 4.18 17.37 -3.92
N THR A 3 4.78 16.39 -4.58
CA THR A 3 4.08 15.28 -5.18
C THR A 3 3.54 14.41 -4.04
N ASN A 4 2.21 14.29 -3.93
CA ASN A 4 1.55 13.44 -2.93
C ASN A 4 1.65 11.95 -3.33
N SER A 5 2.87 11.47 -3.53
CA SER A 5 3.14 10.13 -4.05
C SER A 5 4.27 9.45 -3.30
N ILE A 6 4.24 8.12 -3.35
CA ILE A 6 5.27 7.23 -2.83
C ILE A 6 5.67 6.23 -3.90
N ARG A 7 6.80 5.55 -3.71
CA ARG A 7 7.21 4.43 -4.55
C ARG A 7 7.15 3.12 -3.79
N LEU A 8 6.73 2.07 -4.47
CA LEU A 8 6.70 0.70 -3.97
C LEU A 8 7.65 -0.14 -4.82
N THR A 9 8.72 -0.65 -4.22
CA THR A 9 9.70 -1.52 -4.89
C THR A 9 9.50 -2.94 -4.40
N VAL A 10 9.04 -3.82 -5.29
CA VAL A 10 8.92 -5.24 -5.00
C VAL A 10 10.31 -5.88 -5.07
N LYS A 11 10.62 -6.75 -4.10
CA LYS A 11 11.84 -7.56 -4.12
C LYS A 11 11.92 -8.33 -5.44
N GLY A 12 12.95 -8.05 -6.24
CA GLY A 12 13.04 -8.46 -7.65
C GLY A 12 13.13 -7.28 -8.62
N GLY A 13 12.93 -6.05 -8.14
CA GLY A 13 13.28 -4.81 -8.85
C GLY A 13 12.11 -4.08 -9.52
N LYS A 14 10.91 -4.67 -9.57
CA LYS A 14 9.72 -3.99 -10.11
C LYS A 14 9.35 -2.84 -9.18
N THR A 15 9.29 -1.63 -9.72
CA THR A 15 8.90 -0.43 -8.98
C THR A 15 7.59 0.12 -9.52
N PHE A 16 6.74 0.57 -8.61
CA PHE A 16 5.49 1.27 -8.88
C PHE A 16 5.49 2.63 -8.19
N THR A 17 4.69 3.55 -8.71
CA THR A 17 4.34 4.80 -8.03
C THR A 17 2.91 4.66 -7.52
N ALA A 18 2.62 5.23 -6.35
CA ALA A 18 1.26 5.34 -5.86
C ALA A 18 0.96 6.77 -5.44
N THR A 19 -0.21 7.25 -5.82
CA THR A 19 -0.76 8.52 -5.35
C THR A 19 -1.45 8.30 -4.00
N LEU A 20 -1.11 9.12 -3.01
CA LEU A 20 -1.69 9.07 -1.68
C LEU A 20 -3.02 9.83 -1.60
N SER A 21 -3.87 9.39 -0.68
CA SER A 21 -5.12 10.07 -0.36
C SER A 21 -4.87 11.29 0.53
N ASP A 22 -5.79 12.25 0.50
CA ASP A 22 -5.76 13.41 1.39
C ASP A 22 -6.42 13.04 2.73
N ASN A 23 -5.62 12.50 3.67
CA ASN A 23 -6.04 12.20 5.04
C ASN A 23 -4.86 12.00 6.00
N SER A 24 -5.13 12.03 7.31
CA SER A 24 -4.09 11.98 8.34
C SER A 24 -3.28 10.68 8.37
N SER A 25 -3.84 9.60 7.82
CA SER A 25 -3.16 8.30 7.75
C SER A 25 -2.10 8.30 6.63
N ALA A 26 -2.42 8.90 5.48
CA ALA A 26 -1.50 9.06 4.37
C ALA A 26 -0.41 10.09 4.69
N GLU A 27 -0.76 11.19 5.38
CA GLU A 27 0.22 12.16 5.89
C GLU A 27 1.21 11.51 6.87
N ALA A 28 0.72 10.72 7.82
CA ALA A 28 1.57 10.00 8.76
C ALA A 28 2.48 8.97 8.07
N LEU A 29 2.00 8.32 6.99
CA LEU A 29 2.86 7.44 6.19
C LEU A 29 3.97 8.24 5.48
N LYS A 30 3.67 9.42 4.91
CA LYS A 30 4.72 10.28 4.30
C LYS A 30 5.76 10.69 5.33
N GLU A 31 5.33 11.08 6.53
CA GLU A 31 6.24 11.45 7.61
C GLU A 31 7.11 10.27 8.07
N LEU A 32 6.57 9.05 8.05
CA LEU A 32 7.35 7.85 8.31
C LEU A 32 8.42 7.65 7.23
N LEU A 33 8.05 7.82 5.95
CA LEU A 33 8.96 7.63 4.81
C LEU A 33 9.99 8.76 4.65
N SER A 34 9.72 9.96 5.17
CA SER A 34 10.70 11.04 5.18
C SER A 34 11.88 10.76 6.12
N LYS A 35 11.69 9.86 7.10
CA LYS A 35 12.74 9.39 8.02
C LYS A 35 13.58 8.25 7.43
N GLY A 36 13.07 7.57 6.41
CA GLY A 36 13.76 6.49 5.71
C GLY A 36 12.79 5.52 5.03
N ASP A 37 13.36 4.68 4.16
CA ASP A 37 12.59 3.65 3.47
C ASP A 37 12.05 2.61 4.47
N VAL A 38 10.84 2.12 4.21
CA VAL A 38 10.18 1.10 5.04
C VAL A 38 10.01 -0.17 4.23
N THR A 39 10.64 -1.25 4.68
CA THR A 39 10.44 -2.59 4.11
C THR A 39 9.34 -3.32 4.87
N VAL A 40 8.35 -3.82 4.12
CA VAL A 40 7.22 -4.60 4.64
C VAL A 40 7.28 -5.99 4.05
N GLU A 41 7.36 -6.99 4.92
CA GLU A 41 7.11 -8.38 4.55
C GLU A 41 5.60 -8.61 4.54
N MET A 42 5.09 -9.06 3.40
CA MET A 42 3.66 -9.15 3.16
C MET A 42 3.26 -10.59 2.81
N GLU A 43 2.26 -11.10 3.51
CA GLU A 43 1.66 -12.41 3.26
C GLU A 43 0.55 -12.29 2.20
N ASP A 44 0.36 -13.35 1.41
CA ASP A 44 -0.79 -13.42 0.51
C ASP A 44 -2.05 -13.88 1.25
N TYR A 45 -3.13 -13.11 1.12
CA TYR A 45 -4.42 -13.48 1.70
C TYR A 45 -5.48 -13.65 0.63
N GLY A 46 -6.00 -14.88 0.53
CA GLY A 46 -7.15 -15.22 -0.31
C GLY A 46 -6.95 -15.04 -1.81
N ASN A 47 -5.71 -14.99 -2.33
CA ASN A 47 -5.42 -14.60 -3.71
C ASN A 47 -6.09 -13.27 -4.10
N MET A 48 -6.22 -12.36 -3.14
CA MET A 48 -6.94 -11.08 -3.27
C MET A 48 -6.05 -9.89 -2.92
N GLU A 49 -5.25 -10.03 -1.87
CA GLU A 49 -4.48 -8.95 -1.27
C GLU A 49 -3.13 -9.44 -0.73
N LYS A 50 -2.19 -8.50 -0.62
CA LYS A 50 -0.96 -8.66 0.17
C LYS A 50 -1.10 -7.84 1.44
N VAL A 51 -0.76 -8.40 2.60
CA VAL A 51 -0.88 -7.73 3.89
C VAL A 51 0.39 -7.88 4.71
N GLY A 52 0.88 -6.79 5.31
CA GLY A 52 2.07 -6.84 6.17
C GLY A 52 2.12 -5.70 7.18
N PRO A 53 2.81 -5.86 8.33
CA PRO A 53 2.86 -4.85 9.37
C PRO A 53 3.82 -3.70 9.03
N LEU A 54 3.40 -2.48 9.31
CA LEU A 54 4.29 -1.33 9.40
C LEU A 54 5.10 -1.36 10.71
N PRO A 55 6.28 -0.71 10.75
CA PRO A 55 7.12 -0.66 11.95
C PRO A 55 6.49 0.16 13.09
N THR A 56 5.49 0.99 12.79
CA THR A 56 4.73 1.78 13.76
C THR A 56 3.25 1.79 13.39
N ALA A 57 2.40 2.04 14.38
CA ALA A 57 1.00 2.36 14.12
C ALA A 57 0.86 3.75 13.50
N LEU A 58 -0.15 3.92 12.65
CA LEU A 58 -0.57 5.18 12.06
C LEU A 58 -2.02 5.49 12.49
N PRO A 59 -2.48 6.75 12.38
CA PRO A 59 -3.88 7.11 12.60
C PRO A 59 -4.83 6.25 11.75
N ARG A 60 -6.04 5.99 12.25
CA ARG A 60 -7.10 5.31 11.51
C ARG A 60 -8.14 6.32 11.06
N ASN A 61 -8.53 6.25 9.79
CA ASN A 61 -9.62 7.03 9.20
C ASN A 61 -10.61 6.07 8.53
N ASP A 62 -11.09 5.09 9.30
CA ASP A 62 -11.95 4.02 8.76
C ASP A 62 -13.28 4.58 8.28
N ARG A 63 -13.65 4.18 7.06
CA ARG A 63 -14.95 4.46 6.46
C ARG A 63 -15.29 3.38 5.46
N GLN A 64 -16.57 3.24 5.16
CA GLN A 64 -17.01 2.30 4.14
C GLN A 64 -16.28 2.58 2.82
N THR A 65 -15.55 1.58 2.36
CA THR A 65 -14.63 1.69 1.24
C THR A 65 -14.67 0.40 0.43
N SER A 66 -14.90 0.54 -0.87
CA SER A 66 -14.63 -0.55 -1.81
C SER A 66 -13.20 -0.44 -2.32
N THR A 67 -12.53 -1.57 -2.46
CA THR A 67 -11.18 -1.69 -3.02
C THR A 67 -11.22 -2.31 -4.41
N GLY A 68 -10.20 -2.01 -5.19
CA GLY A 68 -9.90 -2.67 -6.45
C GLY A 68 -8.40 -2.76 -6.70
N PRO A 69 -7.99 -3.25 -7.88
CA PRO A 69 -6.59 -3.37 -8.23
C PRO A 69 -5.83 -2.05 -8.04
N GLY A 70 -4.73 -2.13 -7.29
CA GLY A 70 -3.84 -1.04 -6.95
C GLY A 70 -4.22 -0.29 -5.68
N ASP A 71 -5.40 -0.51 -5.11
CA ASP A 71 -5.78 0.19 -3.88
C ASP A 71 -4.89 -0.22 -2.71
N ILE A 72 -4.45 0.79 -1.95
CA ILE A 72 -3.65 0.64 -0.74
C ILE A 72 -4.49 1.13 0.44
N ILE A 73 -4.63 0.28 1.44
CA ILE A 73 -5.33 0.63 2.69
C ILE A 73 -4.44 0.35 3.90
N LEU A 74 -4.84 0.93 5.03
CA LEU A 74 -4.34 0.62 6.35
C LEU A 74 -5.42 -0.14 7.10
N TYR A 75 -5.07 -1.33 7.56
CA TYR A 75 -5.93 -2.18 8.34
C TYR A 75 -5.49 -2.17 9.81
N GLN A 76 -6.47 -1.98 10.70
CA GLN A 76 -6.28 -1.87 12.14
C GLN A 76 -5.22 -0.85 12.62
N GLY A 77 -4.89 0.14 11.78
CA GLY A 77 -3.91 1.17 12.12
C GLY A 77 -2.44 0.72 12.00
N LYS A 78 -2.16 -0.52 11.58
CA LYS A 78 -0.79 -1.06 11.54
C LYS A 78 -0.46 -1.84 10.28
N TYR A 79 -1.44 -2.53 9.70
CA TYR A 79 -1.18 -3.41 8.57
C TYR A 79 -1.40 -2.68 7.27
N LEU A 80 -0.37 -2.60 6.45
CA LEU A 80 -0.48 -2.10 5.08
C LEU A 80 -1.02 -3.22 4.20
N VAL A 81 -2.01 -2.91 3.38
CA VAL A 81 -2.63 -3.87 2.47
C VAL A 81 -2.59 -3.34 1.04
N ILE A 82 -2.18 -4.17 0.09
CA ILE A 82 -2.20 -3.89 -1.35
C ILE A 82 -3.19 -4.84 -2.01
N TYR A 83 -4.23 -4.28 -2.62
CA TYR A 83 -5.25 -5.06 -3.35
C TYR A 83 -4.88 -5.25 -4.82
N TYR A 84 -5.09 -6.46 -5.31
CA TYR A 84 -5.05 -6.78 -6.75
C TYR A 84 -6.36 -7.46 -7.22
N SER A 85 -7.39 -7.38 -6.40
CA SER A 85 -8.77 -7.80 -6.61
C SER A 85 -9.68 -6.85 -5.79
N THR A 86 -10.96 -7.17 -5.61
CA THR A 86 -11.95 -6.29 -4.94
C THR A 86 -12.34 -6.79 -3.56
N ASN A 87 -12.58 -5.86 -2.64
CA ASN A 87 -13.19 -6.10 -1.33
C ASN A 87 -14.04 -4.88 -0.94
N SER A 88 -14.92 -5.00 0.05
CA SER A 88 -15.70 -3.86 0.56
C SER A 88 -15.94 -3.99 2.06
N TRP A 89 -15.44 -3.03 2.82
CA TRP A 89 -15.59 -2.95 4.26
C TRP A 89 -15.27 -1.55 4.78
N ASN A 90 -15.29 -1.36 6.10
CA ASN A 90 -14.72 -0.19 6.74
C ASN A 90 -13.19 -0.28 6.78
N PHE A 91 -12.54 0.55 5.95
CA PHE A 91 -11.08 0.62 5.84
C PHE A 91 -10.59 2.06 5.91
N THR A 92 -9.32 2.22 6.31
CA THR A 92 -8.59 3.49 6.17
C THR A 92 -7.88 3.50 4.82
N ARG A 93 -8.27 4.39 3.91
CA ARG A 93 -7.63 4.49 2.58
C ARG A 93 -6.28 5.20 2.69
N ILE A 94 -5.23 4.61 2.12
CA ILE A 94 -3.88 5.23 2.06
C ILE A 94 -3.64 5.84 0.69
N GLY A 95 -3.95 5.12 -0.39
CA GLY A 95 -3.64 5.58 -1.72
C GLY A 95 -3.98 4.55 -2.78
N LYS A 96 -3.43 4.75 -3.97
CA LYS A 96 -3.60 3.83 -5.10
C LYS A 96 -2.35 3.80 -5.97
N ILE A 97 -1.94 2.60 -6.37
CA ILE A 97 -0.88 2.38 -7.36
C ILE A 97 -1.34 2.93 -8.71
N ASP A 98 -0.50 3.77 -9.31
CA ASP A 98 -0.79 4.43 -10.58
C ASP A 98 -0.53 3.49 -11.76
N ASN A 99 -1.39 3.53 -12.77
CA ASN A 99 -1.21 2.84 -14.07
C ASN A 99 -0.88 1.33 -13.98
N ALA A 100 -1.40 0.64 -12.97
CA ALA A 100 -1.23 -0.80 -12.80
C ALA A 100 -2.58 -1.53 -12.79
N ASP A 101 -2.72 -2.55 -13.65
CA ASP A 101 -3.88 -3.43 -13.66
C ASP A 101 -3.69 -4.66 -12.74
N ALA A 102 -4.75 -5.44 -12.57
CA ALA A 102 -4.74 -6.64 -11.73
C ALA A 102 -3.72 -7.69 -12.18
N ALA A 103 -3.52 -7.88 -13.48
CA ALA A 103 -2.61 -8.89 -14.03
C ALA A 103 -1.15 -8.49 -13.79
N GLN A 104 -0.83 -7.21 -14.02
CA GLN A 104 0.48 -6.63 -13.75
C GLN A 104 0.83 -6.72 -12.26
N LEU A 105 -0.13 -6.41 -11.37
CA LEU A 105 0.06 -6.50 -9.93
C LEU A 105 0.25 -7.95 -9.47
N LYS A 106 -0.60 -8.88 -9.91
CA LYS A 106 -0.46 -10.31 -9.59
C LYS A 106 0.88 -10.88 -10.07
N SER A 107 1.32 -10.48 -11.26
CA SER A 107 2.61 -10.90 -11.81
C SER A 107 3.78 -10.36 -10.99
N ALA A 108 3.74 -9.09 -10.62
CA ALA A 108 4.81 -8.44 -9.85
C ALA A 108 4.86 -8.92 -8.39
N LEU A 109 3.71 -9.06 -7.74
CA LEU A 109 3.60 -9.44 -6.32
C LEU A 109 3.70 -10.95 -6.09
N GLY A 110 3.53 -11.76 -7.14
CA GLY A 110 3.68 -13.22 -7.07
C GLY A 110 2.57 -13.95 -6.32
N ARG A 111 2.67 -15.29 -6.30
CA ARG A 111 1.65 -16.22 -5.75
C ARG A 111 1.76 -16.52 -4.24
N GLY A 112 2.64 -15.84 -3.53
CA GLY A 112 2.86 -16.05 -2.10
C GLY A 112 3.44 -14.80 -1.46
N ASP A 113 4.18 -14.98 -0.38
CA ASP A 113 4.72 -13.86 0.37
C ASP A 113 5.66 -13.01 -0.49
N VAL A 114 5.64 -11.70 -0.23
CA VAL A 114 6.41 -10.72 -0.98
C VAL A 114 6.98 -9.68 -0.04
N THR A 115 8.19 -9.23 -0.32
CA THR A 115 8.79 -8.09 0.37
C THR A 115 8.63 -6.85 -0.50
N VAL A 116 8.06 -5.79 0.04
CA VAL A 116 7.89 -4.50 -0.63
C VAL A 116 8.58 -3.40 0.17
N THR A 117 9.42 -2.62 -0.48
CA THR A 117 10.03 -1.43 0.11
C THR A 117 9.29 -0.18 -0.35
N LEU A 118 8.78 0.58 0.61
CA LEU A 118 8.17 1.88 0.42
C LEU A 118 9.24 2.96 0.58
N SER A 119 9.21 3.96 -0.31
CA SER A 119 10.08 5.14 -0.22
C SER A 119 9.30 6.38 -0.62
N SER A 120 9.77 7.55 -0.17
CA SER A 120 9.22 8.84 -0.61
C SER A 120 9.22 8.97 -2.13
N GLY A 121 8.15 9.55 -2.69
CA GLY A 121 8.13 9.99 -4.09
C GLY A 121 9.21 11.04 -4.31
N ARG A 122 9.90 10.98 -5.46
CA ARG A 122 10.82 12.04 -5.90
C ARG A 122 10.13 12.93 -6.92
#